data_AF-A0A521RA04-F1
#
_entry.id   AF-A0A521RA04-F1
#
_cell.length_a   1.000
_cell.length_b   1.000
_cell.length_c   1.000
_cell.angle_alpha   90.00
_cell.angle_beta   90.00
_cell.angle_gamma   90.00
#
_symmetry.space_group_name_H-M   'P 1'
#
loop_
_entity.id
_entity.type
_entity.pdbx_description
1 polymer ?
#
loop_
_entity_poly.entity_id
_entity_poly.type
_entity_poly.pdbx_seq_one_letter_code
_entity_poly.pdbx_strand_id
1 'polypeptide(L)'
;MKRKCKKCGSELYQAEDLKWFCLLCLAKEIEERDREDDIQGTWRILQPKTKPVTLRLSEADLAKVKAQARKLGKPYQTLLKEVIHQALS
;
A
#
# COMPACT_ATOMS: atom_id res chain seq x y z
N MET A 1 7.18 -28.59 -32.29
CA MET A 1 8.08 -27.48 -32.64
C MET A 1 8.70 -26.92 -31.37
N LYS A 2 10.03 -26.98 -31.23
CA LYS A 2 10.74 -26.52 -30.03
C LYS A 2 10.62 -24.98 -29.94
N ARG A 3 9.90 -24.48 -28.92
CA ARG A 3 9.71 -23.03 -28.72
C ARG A 3 11.03 -22.45 -28.20
N LYS A 4 11.58 -21.51 -28.95
CA LYS A 4 12.89 -20.88 -28.68
C LYS A 4 12.70 -19.53 -27.99
N CYS A 5 13.66 -19.16 -27.15
CA CYS A 5 13.69 -17.84 -26.54
C CYS A 5 13.66 -16.73 -27.57
N LYS A 6 12.74 -15.77 -27.37
CA LYS A 6 12.66 -14.57 -28.19
C LYS A 6 13.96 -13.77 -28.19
N LYS A 7 14.69 -13.73 -27.06
CA LYS A 7 15.92 -12.95 -26.90
C LYS A 7 17.21 -13.72 -27.24
N CYS A 8 17.30 -15.02 -26.91
CA CYS A 8 18.57 -15.76 -27.02
C CYS A 8 18.48 -17.15 -27.68
N GLY A 9 17.31 -17.57 -28.17
CA GLY A 9 17.13 -18.84 -28.88
C GLY A 9 17.17 -20.16 -28.08
N SER A 10 17.34 -20.16 -26.75
CA SER A 10 17.39 -21.37 -25.89
C SER A 10 16.00 -21.99 -25.63
N GLU A 11 15.94 -23.24 -25.12
CA GLU A 11 14.70 -23.97 -24.76
C GLU A 11 14.11 -23.45 -23.43
N LEU A 12 12.77 -23.37 -23.31
CA LEU A 12 12.09 -22.45 -22.36
C LEU A 12 10.95 -23.00 -21.50
N TYR A 13 10.74 -22.36 -20.34
CA TYR A 13 9.59 -22.44 -19.43
C TYR A 13 8.61 -21.27 -19.68
N GLN A 14 7.30 -21.45 -19.43
CA GLN A 14 6.22 -20.53 -19.85
C GLN A 14 5.83 -19.56 -18.72
N ALA A 15 5.82 -18.24 -18.98
CA ALA A 15 5.19 -17.21 -18.12
C ALA A 15 3.79 -16.83 -18.67
N GLU A 16 2.93 -16.29 -17.80
CA GLU A 16 1.47 -16.07 -18.01
C GLU A 16 1.11 -15.04 -19.10
N ASP A 17 2.09 -14.38 -19.70
CA ASP A 17 1.95 -13.25 -20.62
C ASP A 17 2.15 -13.61 -22.11
N LEU A 18 2.04 -14.91 -22.47
CA LEU A 18 2.08 -15.45 -23.84
C LEU A 18 3.40 -15.20 -24.62
N LYS A 19 4.47 -14.70 -23.97
CA LYS A 19 5.81 -14.56 -24.57
C LYS A 19 6.80 -15.61 -24.03
N TRP A 20 7.60 -16.18 -24.93
CA TRP A 20 8.54 -17.26 -24.59
C TRP A 20 9.95 -16.69 -24.32
N PHE A 21 10.35 -16.68 -23.05
CA PHE A 21 11.70 -16.28 -22.58
C PHE A 21 12.41 -17.39 -21.79
N CYS A 22 13.75 -17.38 -21.73
CA CYS A 22 14.50 -18.25 -20.82
C CYS A 22 14.60 -17.59 -19.47
N LEU A 23 14.84 -18.36 -18.41
CA LEU A 23 14.95 -17.83 -17.05
C LEU A 23 15.86 -16.59 -16.98
N LEU A 24 17.00 -16.64 -17.68
CA LEU A 24 17.94 -15.51 -17.74
C LEU A 24 17.39 -14.31 -18.51
N CYS A 25 16.76 -14.53 -19.68
CA CYS A 25 16.20 -13.45 -20.49
C CYS A 25 14.91 -12.88 -19.89
N LEU A 26 14.15 -13.67 -19.15
CA LEU A 26 12.97 -13.25 -18.41
C LEU A 26 13.38 -12.36 -17.23
N ALA A 27 14.37 -12.79 -16.44
CA ALA A 27 14.93 -11.97 -15.37
C ALA A 27 15.41 -10.61 -15.90
N LYS A 28 16.14 -10.61 -17.02
CA LYS A 28 16.62 -9.38 -17.65
C LYS A 28 15.47 -8.49 -18.18
N GLU A 29 14.42 -9.09 -18.76
CA GLU A 29 13.24 -8.34 -19.22
C GLU A 29 12.48 -7.71 -18.04
N ILE A 30 12.35 -8.43 -16.92
CA ILE A 30 11.74 -7.90 -15.68
C ILE A 30 12.58 -6.74 -15.14
N GLU A 31 13.89 -6.91 -15.02
CA GLU A 31 14.79 -5.84 -14.57
C GLU A 31 14.76 -4.61 -15.50
N GLU A 32 14.71 -4.80 -16.81
CA GLU A 32 14.59 -3.72 -17.79
C GLU A 32 13.23 -3.02 -17.69
N ARG A 33 12.14 -3.77 -17.52
CA ARG A 33 10.79 -3.22 -17.30
C ARG A 33 10.71 -2.43 -16.00
N ASP A 34 11.23 -2.99 -14.91
CA ASP A 34 11.25 -2.34 -13.59
C ASP A 34 12.14 -1.08 -13.61
N ARG A 35 13.17 -1.03 -14.46
CA ARG A 35 14.00 0.17 -14.68
C ARG A 35 13.33 1.21 -15.58
N GLU A 36 12.49 0.81 -16.53
CA GLU A 36 11.62 1.74 -17.27
C GLU A 36 10.47 2.25 -16.38
N ASP A 37 9.95 1.42 -15.49
CA ASP A 37 8.98 1.76 -14.43
C ASP A 37 9.62 2.49 -13.22
N ASP A 38 10.92 2.81 -13.30
CA ASP A 38 11.58 3.82 -12.45
C ASP A 38 11.11 5.26 -12.80
N ILE A 39 9.96 5.36 -13.49
CA ILE A 39 9.01 6.46 -13.39
C ILE A 39 8.56 6.57 -11.93
N GLN A 40 9.40 7.19 -11.10
CA GLN A 40 8.94 8.01 -9.99
C GLN A 40 7.87 7.29 -9.17
N GLY A 41 8.23 6.10 -8.69
CA GLY A 41 7.37 5.08 -8.09
C GLY A 41 6.18 5.67 -7.35
N THR A 42 5.03 5.18 -7.75
CA THR A 42 3.65 5.42 -7.34
C THR A 42 3.38 5.19 -5.84
N TRP A 43 4.15 5.82 -4.95
CA TRP A 43 3.86 5.94 -3.51
C TRP A 43 3.09 7.23 -3.18
N ARG A 44 2.80 8.08 -4.18
CA ARG A 44 1.78 9.14 -4.04
C ARG A 44 0.35 8.58 -3.92
N ILE A 45 0.21 7.26 -3.80
CA ILE A 45 -1.02 6.64 -3.35
C ILE A 45 -1.24 7.08 -1.90
N LEU A 46 -2.20 8.01 -1.76
CA LEU A 46 -2.78 8.59 -0.55
C LEU A 46 -2.03 9.79 0.02
N GLN A 47 -2.13 10.97 -0.62
CA GLN A 47 -2.20 12.19 0.21
C GLN A 47 -3.36 11.98 1.19
N PRO A 48 -3.11 11.82 2.50
CA PRO A 48 -4.21 11.56 3.41
C PRO A 48 -5.14 12.78 3.37
N LYS A 49 -6.44 12.55 3.14
CA LYS A 49 -7.48 13.61 3.20
C LYS A 49 -7.54 14.29 4.58
N THR A 50 -6.81 13.77 5.55
CA THR A 50 -6.74 14.23 6.93
C THR A 50 -5.31 14.59 7.29
N LYS A 51 -5.14 15.74 7.96
CA LYS A 51 -3.85 16.13 8.54
C LYS A 51 -3.71 15.56 9.95
N PRO A 52 -2.54 15.02 10.33
CA PRO A 52 -2.28 14.67 11.73
C PRO A 52 -2.26 15.94 12.57
N VAL A 53 -2.91 15.90 13.74
CA VAL A 53 -2.91 16.98 14.72
C VAL A 53 -2.57 16.42 16.09
N THR A 54 -1.78 17.17 16.87
CA THR A 54 -1.49 16.85 18.26
C THR A 54 -2.38 17.71 19.15
N LEU A 55 -3.15 17.06 20.02
CA LEU A 55 -4.06 17.72 20.97
C LEU A 55 -3.57 17.47 22.40
N ARG A 56 -3.63 18.50 23.24
CA ARG A 56 -3.44 18.37 24.69
C ARG A 56 -4.81 18.17 25.33
N LEU A 57 -4.94 17.10 26.11
CA LEU A 57 -6.16 16.77 26.86
C LEU A 57 -5.80 16.65 28.34
N SER A 58 -6.76 16.93 29.21
CA SER A 58 -6.61 16.59 30.63
C SER A 58 -6.47 15.07 30.77
N GLU A 59 -5.70 14.61 31.75
CA GLU A 59 -5.51 13.18 31.99
C GLU A 59 -6.85 12.50 32.34
N ALA A 60 -7.71 13.18 33.09
CA ALA A 60 -9.03 12.70 33.47
C ALA A 60 -9.92 12.46 32.25
N ASP A 61 -9.92 13.39 31.28
CA ASP A 61 -10.76 13.25 30.09
C ASP A 61 -10.20 12.18 29.14
N LEU A 62 -8.87 12.09 29.00
CA LEU A 62 -8.26 11.00 28.25
C LEU A 62 -8.64 9.62 28.83
N ALA A 63 -8.68 9.50 30.16
CA ALA A 63 -9.09 8.28 30.84
C ALA A 63 -10.57 7.95 30.57
N LYS A 64 -11.48 8.94 30.67
CA LYS A 64 -12.91 8.78 30.35
C LYS A 64 -13.13 8.33 28.91
N VAL A 65 -12.47 8.98 27.94
CA VAL A 65 -12.59 8.64 26.52
C VAL A 65 -12.11 7.22 26.27
N LYS A 66 -10.98 6.80 26.86
CA LYS A 66 -10.49 5.41 26.75
C LYS A 66 -11.49 4.40 27.34
N ALA A 67 -12.07 4.70 28.50
CA ALA A 67 -13.06 3.83 29.13
C ALA A 67 -14.32 3.70 28.26
N GLN A 68 -14.81 4.81 27.72
CA GLN A 68 -15.98 4.82 26.84
C GLN A 68 -15.71 4.11 25.51
N ALA A 69 -14.55 4.34 24.90
CA ALA A 69 -14.15 3.68 23.66
C ALA A 69 -14.06 2.15 23.83
N ARG A 70 -13.55 1.67 24.98
CA ARG A 70 -13.55 0.25 25.33
C ARG A 70 -14.97 -0.32 25.43
N LYS A 71 -15.89 0.38 26.10
CA LYS A 71 -17.31 -0.03 26.19
C LYS A 71 -17.96 -0.13 24.81
N LEU A 72 -17.56 0.73 23.88
CA LEU A 72 -18.05 0.77 22.50
C LEU A 72 -17.28 -0.14 21.54
N GLY A 73 -16.27 -0.88 22.01
CA GLY A 73 -15.48 -1.79 21.17
C GLY A 73 -14.66 -1.11 20.07
N LYS A 74 -14.25 0.15 20.25
CA LYS A 74 -13.52 0.92 19.23
C LYS A 74 -12.28 1.64 19.77
N PRO A 75 -11.32 2.04 18.90
CA PRO A 75 -10.18 2.84 19.31
C PRO A 75 -10.60 4.21 19.86
N TYR A 76 -9.89 4.69 20.88
CA TYR A 76 -10.20 5.98 21.50
C TYR A 76 -9.99 7.17 20.54
N GLN A 77 -9.06 7.05 19.60
CA GLN A 77 -8.85 8.07 18.55
C GLN A 77 -10.05 8.16 17.60
N THR A 78 -10.71 7.04 17.30
CA THR A 78 -11.93 7.01 16.48
C THR A 78 -13.07 7.71 17.22
N LEU A 79 -13.24 7.44 18.51
CA LEU A 79 -14.25 8.12 19.32
C LEU A 79 -14.00 9.65 19.39
N LEU A 80 -12.74 10.07 19.56
CA LEU A 80 -12.39 11.50 19.51
C LEU A 80 -12.74 12.14 18.17
N LYS A 81 -12.45 11.45 17.05
CA LYS A 81 -12.80 11.93 15.71
C LYS A 81 -14.31 12.10 15.54
N GLU A 82 -15.10 11.15 16.01
CA GLU A 82 -16.56 11.23 15.95
C GLU A 82 -17.11 12.42 16.76
N VAL A 83 -16.64 12.62 17.99
CA VAL A 83 -17.07 13.73 18.84
C VAL A 83 -16.74 15.07 18.19
N ILE A 84 -15.53 15.21 17.64
CA ILE A 84 -15.13 16.44 16.91
C ILE A 84 -16.02 16.64 15.69
N HIS A 85 -16.30 15.58 14.93
CA HIS A 85 -17.17 15.67 13.76
C HIS A 85 -18.60 16.08 14.14
N GLN A 86 -19.18 15.48 15.19
CA GLN A 86 -20.51 15.82 15.68
C GLN A 86 -20.61 17.25 16.24
N ALA A 87 -19.53 17.78 16.81
CA ALA A 87 -19.50 19.14 17.34
C ALA A 87 -19.36 20.22 16.25
N LEU A 88 -18.85 19.86 15.07
CA LEU A 88 -18.56 20.79 13.97
C LEU A 88 -19.51 20.63 12.76
N SER A 89 -20.34 19.59 12.75
CA SER A 89 -21.36 19.34 11.72
C SER A 89 -22.70 19.92 12.14
#